data_AF-A0A9N9IWA5-F1
#
_entry.id   AF-A0A9N9IWA5-F1
#
_cell.length_a   1.000
_cell.length_b   1.000
_cell.length_c   1.000
_cell.angle_alpha   90.00
_cell.angle_beta   90.00
_cell.angle_gamma   90.00
#
_symmetry.space_group_name_H-M   'P 1'
#
loop_
_entity.id
_entity.type
_entity.pdbx_description
1 polymer ?
#
loop_
_entity_poly.entity_id
_entity_poly.type
_entity_poly.pdbx_seq_one_letter_code
_entity_poly.pdbx_strand_id
1 'polypeptide(L)'
;ESKSRKTGQTEIRGPYYSPMGKRYLSDILETMGPYVDSLKFAGGSFTLYPENELREIIELAHDYDVKVSTGGFIERVLLAQGIGDQKG
;
A
#
# COMPACT_ATOMS: atom_id res chain seq x y z
N GLU A 1 0.19 9.05 -20.11
CA GLU A 1 -1.12 8.46 -19.76
C GLU A 1 -1.54 9.02 -18.40
N SER A 2 -2.80 9.45 -18.27
CA SER A 2 -3.39 9.80 -16.96
C SER A 2 -3.70 8.52 -16.18
N LYS A 3 -3.91 8.62 -14.86
CA LYS A 3 -4.37 7.49 -14.08
C LYS A 3 -5.80 7.09 -14.49
N SER A 4 -6.22 5.82 -14.41
CA SER A 4 -5.47 4.61 -14.03
C SER A 4 -4.68 4.02 -15.20
N ARG A 5 -3.35 3.96 -15.07
CA ARG A 5 -2.44 3.45 -16.10
C ARG A 5 -2.50 1.94 -16.22
N LYS A 6 -2.24 1.42 -17.42
CA LYS A 6 -2.13 -0.03 -17.67
C LYS A 6 -0.68 -0.50 -17.79
N THR A 7 0.22 0.36 -18.26
CA THR A 7 1.66 0.07 -18.41
C THR A 7 2.49 1.18 -17.76
N GLY A 8 3.77 0.92 -17.48
CA GLY A 8 4.67 1.90 -16.86
C GLY A 8 4.22 2.36 -15.47
N GLN A 9 3.56 1.48 -14.71
CA GLN A 9 3.05 1.80 -13.37
C GLN A 9 4.19 1.99 -12.37
N THR A 10 4.08 3.02 -11.54
CA THR A 10 5.04 3.32 -10.47
C THR A 10 4.46 2.94 -9.10
N GLU A 11 5.09 1.99 -8.42
CA GLU A 11 4.76 1.61 -7.04
C GLU A 11 5.79 2.21 -6.06
N ILE A 12 5.32 2.93 -5.05
CA ILE A 12 6.16 3.41 -3.93
C ILE A 12 5.98 2.52 -2.70
N ARG A 13 6.98 2.52 -1.80
CA ARG A 13 6.90 1.81 -0.54
C ARG A 13 6.19 2.67 0.50
N GLY A 14 5.11 2.12 1.05
CA GLY A 14 4.43 2.63 2.23
C GLY A 14 5.16 2.17 3.50
N PRO A 15 4.43 1.99 4.63
CA PRO A 15 4.99 1.43 5.85
C PRO A 15 5.79 0.15 5.58
N TYR A 16 7.06 0.15 6.02
CA TYR A 16 7.94 -1.02 5.97
C TYR A 16 8.92 -1.03 7.14
N TYR A 17 10.17 -0.56 6.94
CA TYR A 17 11.16 -0.37 8.01
C TYR A 17 10.93 0.91 8.81
N SER A 18 10.30 1.90 8.18
CA SER A 18 9.94 3.16 8.82
C SER A 18 8.42 3.25 8.94
N PRO A 19 7.89 3.63 10.12
CA PRO A 19 6.50 4.01 10.22
C PRO A 19 6.27 5.27 9.39
N MET A 20 5.13 5.32 8.71
CA MET A 20 4.69 6.39 7.84
C MET A 20 3.36 6.88 8.37
N GLY A 21 3.27 8.16 8.71
CA GLY A 21 2.01 8.80 9.07
C GLY A 21 1.33 9.45 7.88
N LYS A 22 0.04 9.76 8.03
CA LYS A 22 -0.77 10.48 7.03
C LYS A 22 -0.08 11.74 6.49
N ARG A 23 0.50 12.58 7.36
CA ARG A 23 1.16 13.83 6.97
C ARG A 23 2.34 13.62 6.02
N TYR A 24 3.15 12.59 6.27
CA TYR A 24 4.28 12.26 5.39
C TYR A 24 3.79 11.79 4.03
N LEU A 25 2.77 10.93 4.00
CA LEU A 25 2.19 10.48 2.74
C LEU A 25 1.53 11.64 1.99
N SER A 26 0.89 12.58 2.69
CA SER A 26 0.24 13.77 2.10
C SER A 26 1.27 14.60 1.33
N ASP A 27 2.39 14.93 1.95
CA ASP A 27 3.47 15.71 1.32
C ASP A 27 3.98 15.06 0.02
N ILE A 28 4.14 13.73 0.05
CA ILE A 28 4.52 12.96 -1.14
C ILE A 28 3.44 13.03 -2.22
N LEU A 29 2.17 12.83 -1.87
CA LEU A 29 1.09 12.73 -2.85
C LEU A 29 0.68 14.11 -3.40
N GLU A 30 0.78 15.17 -2.61
CA GLU A 30 0.59 16.55 -3.07
C GLU A 30 1.62 16.93 -4.14
N THR A 31 2.87 16.48 -3.99
CA THR A 31 3.96 16.81 -4.91
C THR A 31 4.07 15.84 -6.09
N MET A 32 4.01 14.54 -5.80
CA MET A 32 4.34 13.47 -6.75
C MET A 32 3.15 12.57 -7.07
N GLY A 33 1.98 12.83 -6.50
CA GLY A 33 0.76 12.03 -6.67
C GLY A 33 0.45 11.67 -8.13
N PRO A 34 0.52 12.59 -9.10
CA PRO A 34 0.28 12.27 -10.51
C PRO A 34 1.16 11.14 -11.08
N TYR A 35 2.33 10.89 -10.50
CA TYR A 35 3.31 9.89 -10.94
C TYR A 35 3.28 8.59 -10.14
N VAL A 36 2.49 8.50 -9.07
CA VAL A 36 2.44 7.32 -8.18
C VAL A 36 1.18 6.52 -8.48
N ASP A 37 1.27 5.25 -8.86
CA ASP A 37 0.09 4.41 -9.19
C ASP A 37 -0.31 3.49 -8.03
N SER A 38 0.64 3.04 -7.21
CA SER A 38 0.35 2.24 -6.02
C SER A 38 1.27 2.52 -4.81
N LEU A 39 0.73 2.28 -3.62
CA LEU A 39 1.38 2.32 -2.32
C LEU A 39 1.44 0.91 -1.73
N LYS A 40 2.65 0.42 -1.44
CA LYS A 40 2.85 -0.92 -0.91
C LYS A 40 3.13 -0.96 0.58
N PHE A 41 2.24 -1.59 1.34
CA PHE A 41 2.43 -1.97 2.74
C PHE A 41 3.29 -3.25 2.81
N ALA A 42 4.59 -3.09 3.07
CA ALA A 42 5.53 -4.21 3.04
C ALA A 42 5.83 -4.76 4.45
N GLY A 43 6.21 -6.04 4.49
CA GLY A 43 6.74 -6.69 5.71
C GLY A 43 5.73 -6.92 6.83
N GLY A 44 4.44 -6.68 6.60
CA GLY A 44 3.42 -6.79 7.65
C GLY A 44 3.42 -5.65 8.66
N SER A 45 4.24 -4.61 8.49
CA SER A 45 4.36 -3.50 9.46
C SER A 45 3.03 -2.79 9.74
N PHE A 46 2.11 -2.79 8.78
CA PHE A 46 0.76 -2.25 8.90
C PHE A 46 -0.12 -2.97 9.93
N THR A 47 0.19 -4.22 10.31
CA THR A 47 -0.56 -4.93 11.36
C THR A 47 -0.36 -4.35 12.75
N LEU A 48 0.65 -3.48 12.91
CA LEU A 48 0.95 -2.78 14.16
C LEU A 48 0.27 -1.42 14.28
N TYR A 49 -0.37 -0.95 13.21
CA TYR A 49 -1.04 0.35 13.21
C TYR A 49 -2.37 0.22 13.96
N PRO A 50 -2.75 1.22 14.77
CA PRO A 50 -4.13 1.32 15.20
C PRO A 50 -5.02 1.55 13.97
N GLU A 51 -6.24 1.02 14.04
CA GLU A 51 -7.10 0.83 12.86
C GLU A 51 -7.45 2.15 12.16
N ASN A 52 -7.69 3.20 12.94
CA ASN A 52 -8.09 4.51 12.41
C ASN A 52 -6.94 5.17 11.62
N GLU A 53 -5.72 5.08 12.14
CA GLU A 53 -4.53 5.64 11.53
C GLU A 53 -4.17 4.90 10.23
N LEU A 54 -4.34 3.57 10.21
CA LEU A 54 -4.18 2.79 8.99
C LEU A 54 -5.25 3.17 7.95
N ARG A 55 -6.50 3.32 8.37
CA ARG A 55 -7.62 3.72 7.51
C ARG A 55 -7.36 5.07 6.87
N GLU A 56 -6.91 6.06 7.64
CA GLU A 56 -6.59 7.40 7.12
C GLU A 56 -5.49 7.39 6.05
N ILE A 57 -4.50 6.51 6.16
CA ILE A 57 -3.44 6.36 5.15
C ILE A 57 -4.00 5.75 3.87
N ILE A 58 -4.87 4.75 4.00
CA ILE A 58 -5.51 4.08 2.86
C ILE A 58 -6.47 5.04 2.14
N GLU A 59 -7.29 5.77 2.87
CA GLU A 59 -8.20 6.79 2.33
C GLU A 59 -7.42 7.87 1.59
N LEU A 60 -6.36 8.40 2.19
CA LEU A 60 -5.50 9.38 1.53
C LEU A 60 -4.87 8.86 0.23
N ALA A 61 -4.46 7.59 0.18
CA ALA A 61 -3.97 7.02 -1.08
C ALA A 61 -5.07 7.01 -2.16
N HIS A 62 -6.29 6.60 -1.79
CA HIS A 62 -7.42 6.56 -2.71
C HIS A 62 -7.86 7.95 -3.19
N ASP A 63 -7.78 8.98 -2.34
CA ASP A 63 -8.07 10.38 -2.72
C ASP A 63 -7.19 10.88 -3.87
N TYR A 64 -6.00 10.28 -4.06
CA TYR A 64 -5.06 10.59 -5.14
C TYR A 64 -5.06 9.56 -6.27
N ASP A 65 -6.08 8.70 -6.37
CA ASP A 65 -6.15 7.57 -7.30
C ASP A 65 -4.94 6.62 -7.20
N VAL A 66 -4.38 6.46 -5.99
CA VAL A 66 -3.27 5.53 -5.69
C VAL A 66 -3.83 4.24 -5.11
N LYS A 67 -3.56 3.10 -5.76
CA LYS A 67 -3.96 1.78 -5.25
C LYS A 67 -3.12 1.37 -4.05
N VAL A 68 -3.63 0.49 -3.20
CA VAL A 68 -2.86 -0.08 -2.09
C VAL A 68 -2.58 -1.57 -2.29
N SER A 69 -1.40 -2.04 -1.85
CA SER A 69 -1.05 -3.46 -1.90
C SER A 69 -0.35 -3.91 -0.61
N THR A 70 -0.60 -5.14 -0.16
CA THR A 70 0.16 -5.76 0.94
C THR A 70 1.40 -6.52 0.44
N GLY A 71 1.67 -6.46 -0.88
CA GLY A 71 2.51 -7.43 -1.56
C GLY A 71 2.10 -8.88 -1.24
N GLY A 72 3.08 -9.78 -1.15
CA GLY A 72 2.87 -11.18 -0.78
C GLY A 72 2.64 -11.43 0.71
N PHE A 73 2.39 -10.40 1.55
CA PHE A 73 2.14 -10.62 2.97
C PHE A 73 0.87 -11.44 3.22
N ILE A 74 -0.24 -11.08 2.56
CA ILE A 74 -1.50 -11.81 2.72
C ILE A 74 -1.39 -13.27 2.26
N GLU A 75 -0.63 -13.52 1.19
CA GLU A 75 -0.33 -14.88 0.73
C GLU A 75 0.42 -15.68 1.80
N ARG A 76 1.43 -15.09 2.46
CA ARG A 76 2.12 -15.75 3.58
C ARG A 76 1.18 -16.04 4.75
N VAL A 77 0.27 -15.12 5.09
CA VAL A 77 -0.72 -15.33 6.17
C VAL A 77 -1.65 -16.49 5.82
N LEU A 78 -2.17 -16.53 4.59
CA LEU A 78 -3.06 -17.59 4.13
C LEU A 78 -2.35 -18.95 4.10
N LEU A 79 -1.11 -19.00 3.62
CA LEU A 79 -0.30 -20.23 3.63
C LEU A 79 0.01 -20.69 5.08
N ALA A 80 0.34 -19.76 5.98
CA ALA A 80 0.61 -20.07 7.39
C ALA A 80 -0.63 -20.55 8.15
N GLN A 81 -1.83 -20.10 7.76
CA GLN A 81 -3.10 -20.54 8.34
C GLN A 81 -3.68 -21.80 7.65
N GLY A 82 -3.02 -22.33 6.61
CA GLY A 82 -3.49 -23.49 5.85
C GLY A 82 -4.69 -23.19 4.94
N ILE A 83 -4.94 -21.91 4.63
CA ILE A 83 -6.09 -21.42 3.84
C ILE A 83 -5.66 -20.98 2.42
N GLY A 84 -4.38 -21.12 2.06
CA GLY A 84 -3.86 -20.81 0.72
C GLY A 84 -3.97 -21.98 -0.26
N ASP A 85 -4.41 -21.71 -1.50
CA ASP A 85 -4.49 -22.70 -2.58
C ASP A 85 -3.08 -23.27 -2.87
N GLN A 86 -2.84 -24.55 -2.52
CA GLN A 86 -1.60 -25.25 -2.85
C GLN A 86 -1.61 -25.62 -4.33
N LYS A 87 -1.31 -24.66 -5.20
CA LYS A 87 -0.99 -24.99 -6.60
C LYS A 87 0.47 -25.43 -6.69
N GLY A 88 0.65 -26.76 -6.68
CA GLY A 88 1.73 -27.42 -7.39
C GLY A 88 1.47 -27.44 -8.90
#